data_AF-A0A8J7ZC18-F1
#
_entry.id   AF-A0A8J7ZC18-F1
#
_cell.length_a   1.000
_cell.length_b   1.000
_cell.length_c   1.000
_cell.angle_alpha   90.00
_cell.angle_beta   90.00
_cell.angle_gamma   90.00
#
_symmetry.space_group_name_H-M   'P 1'
#
loop_
_entity.id
_entity.type
_entity.pdbx_description
1 polymer ?
#
loop_
_entity_poly.entity_id
_entity_poly.type
_entity_poly.pdbx_seq_one_letter_code
_entity_poly.pdbx_strand_id
1 'polypeptide(L)'
;MSEKLIKELEDFLIPYALDRYDVSNSPLGGIAKTFMRRMIETGENYVVWIARALVRCIVSVEKEMYLKDIVSVVLSEGYVMMGFTPMRHPGTTEIEDLAGQKVLAEHELHNWLIHLQEAEKLPGRYNRFIGLYVSRPL
;
A
#
# COMPACT_ATOMS: atom_id res chain seq x y z
N MET A 1 21.69 0.80 3.18
CA MET A 1 20.40 1.49 2.89
C MET A 1 19.91 2.13 4.17
N SER A 2 19.51 3.40 4.16
CA SER A 2 19.32 4.15 5.41
C SER A 2 17.89 4.01 5.96
N GLU A 3 17.72 3.44 7.16
CA GLU A 3 16.47 3.46 7.94
C GLU A 3 15.83 4.86 7.99
N LYS A 4 16.66 5.91 7.91
CA LYS A 4 16.21 7.30 7.82
C LYS A 4 15.34 7.55 6.58
N LEU A 5 15.76 7.04 5.40
CA LEU A 5 15.02 7.22 4.15
C LEU A 5 13.67 6.50 4.20
N ILE A 6 13.64 5.29 4.75
CA ILE A 6 12.39 4.53 4.94
C ILE A 6 11.42 5.36 5.78
N LYS A 7 11.89 5.86 6.94
CA LYS A 7 11.05 6.69 7.81
C LYS A 7 10.58 7.98 7.13
N GLU A 8 11.45 8.69 6.43
CA GLU A 8 11.09 9.92 5.70
C GLU A 8 9.99 9.66 4.65
N LEU A 9 10.06 8.51 3.95
CA LEU A 9 9.04 8.12 2.97
C LEU A 9 7.74 7.66 3.62
N GLU A 10 7.80 6.91 4.73
CA GLU A 10 6.63 6.52 5.52
C GLU A 10 5.88 7.75 6.04
N ASP A 11 6.60 8.69 6.67
CA ASP A 11 6.03 9.93 7.23
C ASP A 11 5.39 10.81 6.13
N PHE A 12 5.87 10.72 4.89
CA PHE A 12 5.30 11.43 3.74
C PHE A 12 4.09 10.71 3.13
N LEU A 13 4.19 9.41 2.90
CA LEU A 13 3.19 8.64 2.15
C LEU A 13 1.95 8.30 2.99
N ILE A 14 2.14 7.91 4.25
CA ILE A 14 1.04 7.41 5.10
C ILE A 14 -0.10 8.44 5.23
N PRO A 15 0.15 9.74 5.48
CA PRO A 15 -0.92 10.73 5.54
C PRO A 15 -1.74 10.81 4.24
N TYR A 16 -1.06 10.80 3.09
CA TYR A 16 -1.72 10.80 1.78
C TYR A 16 -2.55 9.52 1.55
N ALA A 17 -1.98 8.36 1.92
CA ALA A 17 -2.67 7.09 1.79
C ALA A 17 -3.94 7.06 2.65
N LEU A 18 -3.90 7.57 3.88
CA LEU A 18 -5.06 7.59 4.79
C LEU A 18 -6.15 8.58 4.37
N ASP A 19 -5.80 9.77 3.86
CA ASP A 19 -6.75 10.79 3.41
C ASP A 19 -7.73 10.26 2.35
N ARG A 20 -7.26 9.36 1.48
CA ARG A 20 -8.08 8.70 0.46
C ARG A 20 -9.14 7.76 1.02
N TYR A 21 -9.01 7.34 2.27
CA TYR A 21 -9.96 6.49 2.99
C TYR A 21 -10.74 7.27 4.05
N ASP A 22 -10.53 8.59 4.16
CA ASP A 22 -11.29 9.42 5.09
C ASP A 22 -12.73 9.63 4.60
N VAL A 23 -13.67 8.96 5.26
CA VAL A 23 -15.11 9.09 5.00
C VAL A 23 -15.77 10.22 5.80
N SER A 24 -15.01 11.01 6.57
CA SER A 24 -15.53 12.14 7.34
C SER A 24 -16.33 13.10 6.45
N ASN A 25 -15.85 13.30 5.21
CA ASN A 25 -16.46 14.10 4.15
C ASN A 25 -17.52 13.36 3.30
N SER A 26 -17.83 12.11 3.62
CA SER A 26 -18.84 11.33 2.88
C SER A 26 -20.25 11.93 3.07
N PRO A 27 -21.08 11.99 2.01
CA PRO A 27 -22.48 12.45 2.08
C PRO A 27 -23.40 11.49 2.86
N LEU A 28 -22.87 10.39 3.41
CA LEU A 28 -23.64 9.39 4.15
C LEU A 28 -24.09 9.88 5.54
N GLY A 29 -25.27 9.45 5.97
CA GLY A 29 -25.86 9.82 7.27
C GLY A 29 -25.12 9.22 8.49
N GLY A 30 -25.37 9.77 9.68
CA GLY A 30 -24.60 9.49 10.91
C GLY A 30 -24.55 8.01 11.36
N ILE A 31 -25.59 7.22 11.10
CA ILE A 31 -25.60 5.77 11.45
C ILE A 31 -24.70 4.99 10.50
N ALA A 32 -24.77 5.28 9.19
CA ALA A 32 -23.88 4.69 8.20
C ALA A 32 -22.40 5.09 8.45
N LYS A 33 -22.15 6.35 8.82
CA LYS A 33 -20.82 6.82 9.26
C LYS A 33 -20.31 6.05 10.48
N THR A 34 -21.16 5.79 11.47
CA THR A 34 -20.76 5.08 12.70
C THR A 34 -20.41 3.61 12.43
N PHE A 35 -21.17 2.94 11.56
CA PHE A 35 -20.90 1.55 11.17
C PHE A 35 -19.65 1.43 10.29
N MET A 36 -19.46 2.39 9.36
CA MET A 36 -18.26 2.48 8.56
C MET A 36 -17.02 2.79 9.41
N ARG A 37 -17.13 3.63 10.44
CA ARG A 37 -15.97 4.01 11.29
C ARG A 37 -15.24 2.80 11.90
N ARG A 38 -15.96 1.77 12.36
CA ARG A 38 -15.31 0.53 12.89
C ARG A 38 -14.63 -0.32 11.82
N MET A 39 -15.19 -0.38 10.61
CA MET A 39 -14.52 -1.02 9.46
C MET A 39 -13.33 -0.19 8.97
N ILE A 40 -13.38 1.13 9.17
CA ILE A 40 -12.32 2.06 8.80
C ILE A 40 -11.18 2.02 9.82
N GLU A 41 -11.42 1.93 11.13
CA GLU A 41 -10.34 1.81 12.13
C GLU A 41 -9.46 0.55 11.89
N THR A 42 -10.05 -0.54 11.37
CA THR A 42 -9.31 -1.72 10.92
C THR A 42 -8.69 -1.53 9.53
N GLY A 43 -9.36 -0.78 8.65
CA GLY A 43 -8.86 -0.36 7.33
C GLY A 43 -7.67 0.59 7.37
N GLU A 44 -7.63 1.55 8.30
CA GLU A 44 -6.54 2.52 8.47
C GLU A 44 -5.25 1.81 8.86
N ASN A 45 -5.32 0.88 9.81
CA ASN A 45 -4.18 0.04 10.17
C ASN A 45 -3.70 -0.79 8.98
N TYR A 46 -4.63 -1.39 8.22
CA TYR A 46 -4.28 -2.09 6.98
C TYR A 46 -3.56 -1.17 5.98
N VAL A 47 -4.11 0.02 5.69
CA VAL A 47 -3.52 1.00 4.78
C VAL A 47 -2.11 1.40 5.23
N VAL A 48 -1.91 1.64 6.53
CA VAL A 48 -0.59 1.93 7.12
C VAL A 48 0.37 0.77 6.86
N TRP A 49 -0.02 -0.48 7.11
CA TRP A 49 0.84 -1.64 6.87
C TRP A 49 1.22 -1.80 5.40
N ILE A 50 0.26 -1.63 4.49
CA ILE A 50 0.50 -1.71 3.05
C ILE A 50 1.42 -0.55 2.59
N ALA A 51 1.23 0.67 3.08
CA ALA A 51 2.09 1.81 2.76
C ALA A 51 3.53 1.59 3.23
N ARG A 52 3.72 1.08 4.44
CA ARG A 52 5.04 0.71 4.98
C ARG A 52 5.71 -0.39 4.18
N ALA A 53 4.95 -1.42 3.81
CA ALA A 53 5.44 -2.50 2.96
C ALA A 53 5.84 -2.00 1.57
N LEU A 54 5.08 -1.06 0.96
CA LEU A 54 5.47 -0.41 -0.30
C LEU A 54 6.79 0.33 -0.17
N VAL A 55 6.94 1.17 0.85
CA VAL A 55 8.19 1.94 1.07
C VAL A 55 9.38 1.00 1.20
N ARG A 56 9.26 -0.06 2.02
CA ARG A 56 10.35 -1.04 2.17
C ARG A 56 10.66 -1.77 0.86
N CYS A 57 9.63 -2.13 0.09
CA CYS A 57 9.78 -2.77 -1.20
C CYS A 57 10.57 -1.87 -2.17
N ILE A 58 10.12 -0.63 -2.43
CA ILE A 58 10.74 0.25 -3.44
C ILE A 58 12.16 0.68 -3.08
N VAL A 59 12.46 0.83 -1.79
CA VAL A 59 13.80 1.18 -1.33
C VAL A 59 14.74 -0.02 -1.54
N SER A 60 14.23 -1.26 -1.42
CA SER A 60 15.04 -2.50 -1.51
C SER A 60 15.22 -3.05 -2.93
N VAL A 61 14.57 -2.48 -3.95
CA VAL A 61 14.73 -2.93 -5.33
C VAL A 61 16.14 -2.60 -5.85
N GLU A 62 16.86 -3.60 -6.32
CA GLU A 62 18.25 -3.42 -6.81
C GLU A 62 18.35 -2.89 -8.23
N LYS A 63 17.39 -3.21 -9.12
CA LYS A 63 17.40 -2.79 -10.52
C LYS A 63 16.04 -2.31 -10.98
N GLU A 64 15.15 -3.25 -11.28
CA GLU A 64 13.84 -2.96 -11.82
C GLU A 64 12.79 -3.94 -11.28
N MET A 65 11.56 -3.48 -11.20
CA MET A 65 10.43 -4.29 -10.73
C MET A 65 9.14 -3.81 -11.39
N TYR A 66 8.30 -4.74 -11.84
CA TYR A 66 6.98 -4.40 -12.38
C TYR A 66 5.96 -4.23 -11.25
N LEU A 67 4.96 -3.39 -11.47
CA LEU A 67 3.89 -3.09 -10.52
C LEU A 67 3.23 -4.36 -9.99
N LYS A 68 2.91 -5.32 -10.85
CA LYS A 68 2.31 -6.61 -10.46
C LYS A 68 3.14 -7.38 -9.43
N ASP A 69 4.46 -7.27 -9.51
CA ASP A 69 5.42 -7.95 -8.63
C ASP A 69 5.56 -7.15 -7.34
N ILE A 70 5.62 -5.82 -7.43
CA ILE A 70 5.55 -4.91 -6.27
C ILE A 70 4.30 -5.21 -5.46
N VAL A 71 3.12 -5.27 -6.09
CA VAL A 71 1.85 -5.58 -5.41
C VAL A 71 1.90 -6.91 -4.68
N SER A 72 2.42 -7.94 -5.33
CA SER A 72 2.51 -9.28 -4.73
C SER A 72 3.44 -9.29 -3.51
N VAL A 73 4.58 -8.60 -3.58
CA VAL A 73 5.52 -8.45 -2.46
C VAL A 73 4.90 -7.62 -1.34
N VAL A 74 4.31 -6.47 -1.66
CA VAL A 74 3.73 -5.56 -0.67
C VAL A 74 2.57 -6.20 0.09
N LEU A 75 1.68 -6.94 -0.59
CA LEU A 75 0.61 -7.67 0.09
C LEU A 75 1.18 -8.76 1.00
N SER A 76 2.20 -9.49 0.54
CA SER A 76 2.85 -10.54 1.35
C SER A 76 3.51 -9.96 2.59
N GLU A 77 4.30 -8.90 2.44
CA GLU A 77 4.95 -8.16 3.54
C GLU A 77 3.92 -7.55 4.49
N GLY A 78 2.86 -6.94 3.95
CA GLY A 78 1.76 -6.38 4.75
C GLY A 78 1.07 -7.43 5.62
N TYR A 79 0.75 -8.61 5.07
CA TYR A 79 0.18 -9.70 5.85
C TYR A 79 1.13 -10.21 6.94
N VAL A 80 2.43 -10.29 6.66
CA VAL A 80 3.44 -10.63 7.67
C VAL A 80 3.46 -9.59 8.81
N MET A 81 3.44 -8.30 8.48
CA MET A 81 3.41 -7.22 9.48
C MET A 81 2.16 -7.25 10.36
N MET A 82 1.02 -7.65 9.78
CA MET A 82 -0.24 -7.84 10.50
C MET A 82 -0.25 -9.13 11.35
N GLY A 83 0.78 -9.98 11.27
CA GLY A 83 0.87 -11.22 12.02
C GLY A 83 0.02 -12.37 11.47
N PHE A 84 -0.36 -12.29 10.18
CA PHE A 84 -1.00 -13.40 9.49
C PHE A 84 0.00 -14.53 9.29
N THR A 85 -0.46 -15.75 9.55
CA THR A 85 0.27 -16.97 9.23
C THR A 85 -0.69 -17.95 8.55
N PRO A 86 -0.19 -18.88 7.72
CA PRO A 86 -1.04 -19.91 7.10
C PRO A 86 -1.87 -20.70 8.12
N MET A 87 -1.38 -20.85 9.35
CA MET A 87 -2.03 -21.59 10.45
C MET A 87 -3.14 -20.78 11.16
N ARG A 88 -3.17 -19.45 11.01
CA ARG A 88 -4.18 -18.58 11.64
C ARG A 88 -5.39 -18.29 10.76
N HIS A 89 -5.42 -18.81 9.53
CA HIS A 89 -6.54 -18.65 8.60
C HIS A 89 -6.86 -19.96 7.87
N PRO A 90 -7.53 -20.93 8.53
CA PRO A 90 -8.05 -22.13 7.86
C PRO A 90 -9.27 -21.84 6.94
N GLY A 91 -9.63 -20.57 6.73
CA GLY A 91 -10.89 -20.15 6.08
C GLY A 91 -10.75 -19.05 5.03
N THR A 92 -9.63 -18.95 4.31
CA THR A 92 -9.63 -18.19 3.04
C THR A 92 -10.34 -19.02 1.97
N THR A 93 -11.67 -19.11 2.08
CA THR A 93 -12.50 -19.99 1.24
C THR A 93 -12.86 -19.42 -0.12
N GLU A 94 -12.49 -18.19 -0.48
CA GLU A 94 -12.75 -17.68 -1.83
C GLU A 94 -11.51 -17.01 -2.42
N ILE A 95 -10.89 -17.71 -3.38
CA ILE A 95 -9.77 -17.23 -4.21
C ILE A 95 -10.16 -15.93 -4.94
N GLU A 96 -11.45 -15.73 -5.20
CA GLU A 96 -12.03 -14.56 -5.86
C GLU A 96 -11.91 -13.29 -5.01
N ASP A 97 -12.11 -13.37 -3.69
CA ASP A 97 -11.94 -12.25 -2.77
C ASP A 97 -10.49 -11.76 -2.71
N LEU A 98 -9.53 -12.69 -2.77
CA LEU A 98 -8.10 -12.37 -2.84
C LEU A 98 -7.72 -11.71 -4.18
N ALA A 99 -8.34 -12.14 -5.28
CA ALA A 99 -8.15 -11.53 -6.59
C ALA A 99 -8.70 -10.10 -6.64
N GLY A 100 -9.89 -9.86 -6.06
CA GLY A 100 -10.48 -8.52 -5.94
C GLY A 100 -9.62 -7.57 -5.10
N GLN A 101 -9.10 -8.05 -3.97
CA GLN A 101 -8.16 -7.28 -3.14
C GLN A 101 -6.87 -6.93 -3.89
N LYS A 102 -6.35 -7.84 -4.72
CA LYS A 102 -5.15 -7.60 -5.52
C LYS A 102 -5.33 -6.46 -6.52
N VAL A 103 -6.47 -6.40 -7.21
CA VAL A 103 -6.76 -5.32 -8.18
C VAL A 103 -6.86 -3.96 -7.49
N LEU A 104 -7.53 -3.90 -6.35
CA LEU A 104 -7.64 -2.66 -5.56
C LEU A 104 -6.28 -2.21 -5.03
N ALA A 105 -5.49 -3.16 -4.50
CA ALA A 105 -4.12 -2.88 -4.06
C ALA A 105 -3.23 -2.39 -5.21
N GLU A 106 -3.34 -3.00 -6.40
CA GLU A 106 -2.61 -2.57 -7.59
C GLU A 106 -2.92 -1.12 -7.98
N HIS A 107 -4.20 -0.75 -7.98
CA HIS A 107 -4.63 0.63 -8.22
C HIS A 107 -4.05 1.61 -7.18
N GLU A 108 -4.11 1.28 -5.90
CA GLU A 108 -3.62 2.18 -4.85
C GLU A 108 -2.09 2.31 -4.86
N LEU A 109 -1.37 1.20 -5.00
CA LEU A 109 0.10 1.22 -5.13
C LEU A 109 0.54 2.01 -6.36
N HIS A 110 -0.19 1.91 -7.48
CA HIS A 110 0.05 2.73 -8.67
C HIS A 110 -0.06 4.23 -8.35
N ASN A 111 -1.14 4.63 -7.68
CA ASN A 111 -1.35 6.03 -7.29
C ASN A 111 -0.28 6.52 -6.32
N TRP A 112 0.13 5.70 -5.35
CA TRP A 112 1.16 6.06 -4.38
C TRP A 112 2.54 6.22 -5.01
N LEU A 113 2.90 5.38 -5.98
CA LEU A 113 4.13 5.53 -6.76
C LEU A 113 4.13 6.83 -7.59
N ILE A 114 2.99 7.19 -8.18
CA ILE A 114 2.83 8.48 -8.89
C ILE A 114 3.01 9.64 -7.92
N HIS A 115 2.32 9.61 -6.77
CA HIS A 115 2.40 10.67 -5.78
C HIS A 115 3.83 10.90 -5.28
N LEU A 116 4.55 9.82 -4.96
CA LEU A 116 5.97 9.89 -4.58
C LEU A 116 6.85 10.46 -5.70
N GLN A 117 6.56 10.14 -6.97
CA GLN A 117 7.32 10.64 -8.11
C GLN A 117 7.07 12.13 -8.37
N GLU A 118 5.81 12.58 -8.33
CA GLU A 118 5.43 13.97 -8.50
C GLU A 118 5.98 14.87 -7.38
N ALA A 119 6.14 14.32 -6.17
CA ALA A 119 6.77 14.99 -5.04
C ALA A 119 8.31 14.91 -5.03
N GLU A 120 8.92 14.31 -6.05
CA GLU A 120 10.37 14.06 -6.14
C GLU A 120 10.95 13.25 -4.96
N LYS A 121 10.10 12.46 -4.29
CA LYS A 121 10.48 11.61 -3.15
C LYS A 121 10.80 10.18 -3.56
N LEU A 122 10.33 9.72 -4.72
CA LEU A 122 10.54 8.34 -5.16
C LEU A 122 12.04 8.03 -5.35
N PRO A 123 12.61 7.00 -4.69
CA PRO A 123 14.03 6.62 -4.79
C PRO A 123 14.37 5.87 -6.10
N GLY A 124 13.81 6.32 -7.21
CA GLY A 124 13.80 5.64 -8.49
C GLY A 124 13.13 6.47 -9.56
N ARG A 125 12.68 5.81 -10.62
CA ARG A 125 11.74 6.32 -11.61
C ARG A 125 10.64 5.28 -11.84
N TYR A 126 9.41 5.74 -11.91
CA TYR A 126 8.25 4.91 -12.20
C TYR A 126 7.61 5.31 -13.52
N ASN A 127 7.53 4.37 -14.47
CA ASN A 127 6.79 4.56 -15.69
C ASN A 127 5.36 4.04 -15.52
N ARG A 128 4.41 4.97 -15.34
CA ARG A 128 3.00 4.66 -15.11
C ARG A 128 2.31 3.90 -16.25
N PHE A 129 2.82 3.98 -17.48
CA PHE A 129 2.14 3.36 -18.63
C PHE A 129 2.51 1.90 -18.83
N ILE A 130 3.71 1.50 -18.41
CA ILE A 130 4.19 0.11 -18.49
C ILE A 130 4.29 -0.57 -17.11
N GLY A 131 4.05 0.20 -16.04
CA GLY A 131 4.14 -0.29 -14.67
C GLY A 131 5.56 -0.66 -14.23
N LEU A 132 6.60 -0.08 -14.83
CA LEU A 132 7.99 -0.39 -14.53
C LEU A 132 8.57 0.61 -13.53
N TYR A 133 9.05 0.12 -12.39
CA TYR A 133 9.88 0.87 -11.47
C TYR A 133 11.36 0.53 -11.70
N VAL A 134 12.21 1.54 -11.78
CA VAL A 134 13.67 1.40 -11.91
C VAL A 134 14.31 2.14 -10.75
N SER A 135 15.08 1.44 -9.91
CA SER A 135 15.79 2.05 -8.79
C SER A 135 16.96 2.90 -9.32
N ARG A 136 17.31 3.96 -8.57
CA ARG A 136 18.53 4.72 -8.89
C ARG A 136 19.74 3.90 -8.42
N PRO A 137 20.82 3.79 -9.22
CA PRO A 137 22.07 3.26 -8.71
C PRO A 137 22.54 4.13 -7.53
N LEU A 138 22.92 3.46 -6.44
CA LEU A 138 23.49 4.08 -5.24
C LEU A 138 24.86 4.71 -5.53
#